data_AF-A0A914YT55-F1
#
_entry.id   AF-A0A914YT55-F1
#
_cell.length_a   1.000
_cell.length_b   1.000
_cell.length_c   1.000
_cell.angle_alpha   90.00
_cell.angle_beta   90.00
_cell.angle_gamma   90.00
#
_symmetry.space_group_name_H-M   'P 1'
#
loop_
_entity.id
_entity.type
_entity.pdbx_description
1 polymer ?
#
loop_
_entity_poly.entity_id
_entity_poly.type
_entity_poly.pdbx_seq_one_letter_code
_entity_poly.pdbx_strand_id
1 'polypeptide(L)'
;MIPQCLCTQVAPCKKEYEESVIPCADQCQKYATAVGADYTKLRQCLVQQQPQIQSTMKCVEEKYANSCAKVPGNMVRKRYPETLKIAAMSEINSMLSKLGIANEVKGLLSTGKKLFSCMRKCLDSKAGNCAKKLGCGLDLPSDSTMVKNAKQCAVESGFDTPGIQQICQCASSAGVRGIAGICPKLQIV
;
A
#
# COMPACT_ATOMS: atom_id res chain seq x y z
N MET A 1 -13.86 17.93 -13.21
CA MET A 1 -12.58 18.52 -12.75
C MET A 1 -12.78 19.06 -11.34
N ILE A 2 -11.72 19.16 -10.53
CA ILE A 2 -11.74 19.79 -9.19
C ILE A 2 -10.48 20.65 -9.03
N PRO A 3 -10.45 21.62 -8.09
CA PRO A 3 -9.26 22.43 -7.84
C PRO A 3 -8.04 21.57 -7.50
N GLN A 4 -6.85 21.95 -7.96
CA GLN A 4 -5.60 21.35 -7.50
C GLN A 4 -5.31 21.80 -6.07
N CYS A 5 -4.89 20.88 -5.20
CA CYS A 5 -4.51 21.20 -3.83
C CYS A 5 -3.23 22.04 -3.78
N LEU A 6 -3.16 22.96 -2.83
CA LEU A 6 -1.90 23.64 -2.50
C LEU A 6 -1.01 22.70 -1.68
N CYS A 7 0.32 22.79 -1.89
CA CYS A 7 1.26 21.95 -1.14
C CYS A 7 1.15 22.17 0.38
N THR A 8 0.88 23.40 0.81
CA THR A 8 0.67 23.76 2.22
C THR A 8 -0.57 23.11 2.84
N GLN A 9 -1.60 22.80 2.03
CA GLN A 9 -2.81 22.14 2.49
C GLN A 9 -2.62 20.62 2.67
N VAL A 10 -1.75 20.02 1.86
CA VAL A 10 -1.55 18.56 1.80
C VAL A 10 -0.51 18.08 2.81
N ALA A 11 0.48 18.92 3.15
CA ALA A 11 1.57 18.55 4.04
C ALA A 11 1.12 17.97 5.41
N PRO A 12 0.13 18.56 6.12
CA PRO A 12 -0.34 18.00 7.39
C PRO A 12 -0.93 16.60 7.24
N CYS A 13 -1.62 16.35 6.13
CA CYS A 13 -2.26 15.07 5.88
C CYS A 13 -1.24 13.95 5.73
N LYS A 14 -0.15 14.20 5.00
CA LYS A 14 0.93 13.22 4.79
C LYS A 14 1.49 12.72 6.12
N LYS A 15 1.81 13.66 7.02
CA LYS A 15 2.34 13.35 8.35
C LYS A 15 1.38 12.47 9.16
N GLU A 16 0.09 12.81 9.18
CA GLU A 16 -0.92 12.02 9.90
C GLU A 16 -1.08 10.61 9.31
N TYR A 17 -0.99 10.45 7.98
CA TYR A 17 -1.01 9.13 7.33
C TYR A 17 0.17 8.27 7.75
N GLU A 18 1.39 8.82 7.74
CA GLU A 18 2.63 8.13 8.12
C GLU A 18 2.60 7.63 9.56
N GLU A 19 2.24 8.50 10.50
CA GLU A 19 2.20 8.19 11.93
C GLU A 19 1.08 7.18 12.28
N SER A 20 0.07 7.06 11.43
CA SER A 20 -1.11 6.21 11.68
C SER A 20 -1.00 4.79 11.13
N VAL A 21 0.06 4.44 10.38
CA VAL A 21 0.19 3.10 9.76
C VAL A 21 0.15 1.99 10.78
N ILE A 22 0.99 2.04 11.82
CA ILE A 22 1.08 0.98 12.83
C ILE A 22 -0.20 0.90 13.69
N PRO A 23 -0.74 2.00 14.24
CA PRO A 23 -2.02 1.96 14.95
C PRO A 23 -3.17 1.38 14.12
N CYS A 24 -3.21 1.68 12.82
CA CYS A 24 -4.23 1.11 11.93
C CYS A 24 -4.00 -0.38 11.66
N ALA A 25 -2.75 -0.83 11.57
CA ALA A 25 -2.45 -2.26 11.47
C ALA A 25 -2.96 -3.00 12.71
N ASP A 26 -2.70 -2.44 13.90
CA ASP A 26 -3.16 -2.99 15.19
C ASP A 26 -4.70 -3.03 15.27
N GLN A 27 -5.37 -2.00 14.78
CA GLN A 27 -6.84 -1.98 14.69
C GLN A 27 -7.40 -3.03 13.72
N CYS A 28 -6.66 -3.36 12.66
CA CYS A 28 -7.07 -4.28 11.60
C CYS A 28 -6.55 -5.72 11.78
N GLN A 29 -5.92 -6.03 12.92
CA GLN A 29 -5.27 -7.32 13.20
C GLN A 29 -6.16 -8.55 12.99
N LYS A 30 -7.48 -8.42 13.14
CA LYS A 30 -8.43 -9.54 12.95
C LYS A 30 -8.36 -10.19 11.57
N TYR A 31 -7.88 -9.47 10.54
CA TYR A 31 -7.70 -10.04 9.22
C TYR A 31 -6.41 -10.87 9.10
N ALA A 32 -5.40 -10.58 9.91
CA ALA A 32 -4.22 -11.43 10.03
C ALA A 32 -4.54 -12.72 10.80
N THR A 33 -5.27 -12.63 11.91
CA THR A 33 -5.67 -13.82 12.68
C THR A 33 -6.62 -14.73 11.88
N ALA A 34 -7.45 -14.17 10.99
CA ALA A 34 -8.31 -14.93 10.09
C ALA A 34 -7.55 -15.86 9.12
N VAL A 35 -6.26 -15.60 8.86
CA VAL A 35 -5.40 -16.50 8.06
C VAL A 35 -4.49 -17.39 8.91
N GLY A 36 -4.75 -17.44 10.22
CA GLY A 36 -4.01 -18.27 11.18
C GLY A 36 -2.78 -17.61 11.79
N ALA A 37 -2.52 -16.34 11.50
CA ALA A 37 -1.33 -15.66 12.02
C ALA A 37 -1.42 -15.39 13.53
N ASP A 38 -0.32 -15.65 14.23
CA ASP A 38 0.04 -14.98 15.47
C ASP A 38 0.34 -13.51 15.14
N TYR A 39 -0.57 -12.63 15.53
CA TYR A 39 -0.46 -11.21 15.19
C TYR A 39 0.79 -10.57 15.78
N THR A 40 1.23 -10.97 16.98
CA THR A 40 2.42 -10.41 17.61
C THR A 40 3.67 -10.74 16.79
N LYS A 41 3.81 -11.99 16.34
CA LYS A 41 4.92 -12.40 15.46
C LYS A 41 4.84 -11.74 14.09
N LEU A 42 3.64 -11.69 13.50
CA LEU A 42 3.46 -11.04 12.19
C LEU A 42 3.78 -9.54 12.26
N ARG A 43 3.40 -8.88 13.35
CA ARG A 43 3.73 -7.47 13.59
C ARG A 43 5.23 -7.26 13.67
N GLN A 44 5.98 -8.18 14.29
CA GLN A 44 7.45 -8.10 14.30
C GLN A 44 8.02 -8.21 12.88
N CYS A 45 7.47 -9.09 12.03
CA CYS A 45 7.85 -9.15 10.62
C CYS A 45 7.66 -7.80 9.91
N LEU A 46 6.56 -7.11 10.17
CA LEU A 46 6.28 -5.79 9.57
C LEU A 46 7.22 -4.70 10.11
N VAL A 47 7.46 -4.68 11.43
CA VAL A 47 8.36 -3.71 12.06
C VAL A 47 9.80 -3.88 11.57
N GLN A 48 10.26 -5.10 11.31
CA GLN A 48 11.57 -5.35 10.71
C GLN A 48 11.72 -4.73 9.30
N GLN A 49 10.61 -4.55 8.58
CA GLN A 49 10.60 -3.92 7.26
C GLN A 49 10.32 -2.43 7.30
N GLN A 50 10.19 -1.83 8.49
CA GLN A 50 9.88 -0.41 8.64
C GLN A 50 10.85 0.52 7.89
N PRO A 51 12.18 0.28 7.89
CA PRO A 51 13.11 1.09 7.09
C PRO A 51 12.81 1.04 5.58
N GLN A 52 12.52 -0.15 5.04
CA GLN A 52 12.19 -0.36 3.64
C GLN A 52 10.85 0.29 3.27
N ILE A 53 9.84 0.20 4.17
CA ILE A 53 8.56 0.88 4.01
C ILE A 53 8.76 2.41 3.96
N GLN A 54 9.53 2.97 4.90
CA GLN A 54 9.83 4.40 4.94
C GLN A 54 10.58 4.87 3.68
N SER A 55 11.58 4.10 3.24
CA SER A 55 12.31 4.35 1.98
C SER A 55 11.36 4.34 0.78
N THR A 56 10.43 3.38 0.73
CA THR A 56 9.43 3.29 -0.34
C THR A 56 8.52 4.51 -0.35
N MET A 57 8.01 4.92 0.81
CA MET A 57 7.15 6.10 0.95
C MET A 57 7.87 7.38 0.51
N LYS A 58 9.14 7.54 0.92
CA LYS A 58 9.97 8.68 0.52
C LYS A 58 10.20 8.72 -0.99
N CYS A 59 10.56 7.59 -1.61
CA CYS A 59 10.73 7.51 -3.07
C CYS A 59 9.43 7.88 -3.81
N VAL A 60 8.28 7.40 -3.34
CA VAL A 60 6.97 7.75 -3.93
C VAL A 60 6.69 9.24 -3.77
N GLU A 61 6.97 9.81 -2.60
CA GLU A 61 6.80 11.24 -2.36
C GLU A 61 7.67 12.09 -3.29
N GLU A 62 8.95 11.74 -3.44
CA GLU A 62 9.89 12.43 -4.32
C GLU A 62 9.44 12.38 -5.78
N LYS A 63 8.97 11.22 -6.27
CA LYS A 63 8.40 11.08 -7.62
C LYS A 63 7.18 11.99 -7.85
N TYR A 64 6.48 12.41 -6.80
CA TYR A 64 5.26 13.22 -6.88
C TYR A 64 5.37 14.56 -6.16
N ALA A 65 6.60 15.07 -5.94
CA ALA A 65 6.84 16.32 -5.23
C ALA A 65 6.12 17.53 -5.87
N ASN A 66 5.90 17.49 -7.19
CA ASN A 66 5.24 18.55 -7.96
C ASN A 66 3.73 18.30 -8.20
N SER A 67 3.11 17.36 -7.49
CA SER A 67 1.69 17.01 -7.69
C SER A 67 0.72 18.03 -7.08
N CYS A 68 1.18 18.89 -6.19
CA CYS A 68 0.41 19.99 -5.60
C CYS A 68 0.82 21.32 -6.23
N ALA A 69 -0.11 22.28 -6.25
CA ALA A 69 0.15 23.62 -6.75
C ALA A 69 0.87 24.47 -5.70
N LYS A 70 1.73 25.38 -6.14
CA LYS A 70 2.32 26.43 -5.29
C LYS A 70 1.37 27.63 -5.13
N VAL A 71 0.51 27.85 -6.11
CA VAL A 71 -0.48 28.94 -6.15
C VAL A 71 -1.84 28.41 -6.61
N PRO A 72 -2.97 29.02 -6.21
CA PRO A 72 -4.30 28.61 -6.66
C PRO A 72 -4.51 28.80 -8.16
N GLY A 73 -5.47 28.06 -8.75
CA GLY A 73 -5.98 28.29 -10.11
C GLY A 73 -5.98 27.07 -11.02
N ASN A 74 -5.11 26.09 -10.76
CA ASN A 74 -5.06 24.86 -11.54
C ASN A 74 -6.26 23.94 -11.22
N MET A 75 -6.69 23.21 -12.24
CA MET A 75 -7.76 22.22 -12.14
C MET A 75 -7.23 20.84 -12.54
N VAL A 76 -7.61 19.80 -11.79
CA VAL A 76 -7.18 18.42 -12.03
C VAL A 76 -8.37 17.47 -12.14
N ARG A 77 -8.12 16.27 -12.67
CA ARG A 77 -9.12 15.21 -12.71
C ARG A 77 -9.37 14.70 -11.30
N LYS A 78 -10.65 14.63 -10.90
CA LYS A 78 -11.05 13.99 -9.65
C LYS A 78 -10.71 12.50 -9.75
N ARG A 79 -9.94 12.00 -8.79
CA ARG A 79 -9.63 10.57 -8.66
C ARG A 79 -10.58 9.89 -7.69
N TYR A 80 -10.75 8.60 -7.89
CA TYR A 80 -11.53 7.74 -7.00
C TYR A 80 -10.60 6.66 -6.44
N PRO A 81 -10.47 6.50 -5.11
CA PRO A 81 -9.58 5.50 -4.52
C PRO A 81 -9.80 4.08 -5.04
N GLU A 82 -11.02 3.75 -5.45
CA GLU A 82 -11.35 2.44 -6.00
C GLU A 82 -10.68 2.16 -7.35
N THR A 83 -10.41 3.17 -8.19
CA THR A 83 -9.71 2.95 -9.47
C THR A 83 -8.23 2.62 -9.23
N LEU A 84 -7.60 3.27 -8.26
CA LEU A 84 -6.24 2.93 -7.83
C LEU A 84 -6.17 1.52 -7.25
N LYS A 85 -7.13 1.14 -6.41
CA LYS A 85 -7.25 -0.23 -5.87
C LYS A 85 -7.38 -1.27 -6.99
N ILE A 86 -8.20 -1.00 -8.01
CA ILE A 86 -8.36 -1.88 -9.18
C ILE A 86 -7.03 -2.02 -9.92
N ALA A 87 -6.33 -0.92 -10.20
CA ALA A 87 -5.04 -0.95 -10.88
C ALA A 87 -4.00 -1.76 -10.08
N ALA A 88 -3.94 -1.57 -8.75
CA ALA A 88 -3.04 -2.31 -7.87
C ALA A 88 -3.36 -3.82 -7.88
N MET A 89 -4.64 -4.18 -7.78
CA MET A 89 -5.07 -5.58 -7.85
C MET A 89 -4.79 -6.21 -9.22
N SER A 90 -4.92 -5.44 -10.31
CA SER A 90 -4.61 -5.90 -11.66
C SER A 90 -3.12 -6.21 -11.81
N GLU A 91 -2.24 -5.37 -11.28
CA GLU A 91 -0.80 -5.59 -11.30
C GLU A 91 -0.41 -6.84 -10.48
N ILE A 92 -0.96 -6.97 -9.26
CA ILE A 92 -0.73 -8.15 -8.40
C ILE A 92 -1.21 -9.42 -9.10
N ASN A 93 -2.43 -9.42 -9.66
CA ASN A 93 -2.95 -10.58 -10.37
C ASN A 93 -2.12 -10.93 -11.60
N SER A 94 -1.62 -9.93 -12.34
CA SER A 94 -0.73 -10.13 -13.48
C SER A 94 0.56 -10.84 -13.06
N MET A 95 1.22 -10.38 -11.99
CA MET A 95 2.42 -11.01 -11.45
C MET A 95 2.15 -12.47 -11.02
N LEU A 96 1.11 -12.70 -10.22
CA LEU A 96 0.77 -14.02 -9.73
C LEU A 96 0.38 -15.00 -10.85
N SER A 97 -0.24 -14.50 -11.92
CA SER A 97 -0.60 -15.30 -13.08
C SER A 97 0.64 -15.71 -13.88
N LYS A 98 1.60 -14.79 -14.07
CA LYS A 98 2.89 -15.11 -14.71
C LYS A 98 3.67 -16.19 -13.95
N LEU A 99 3.52 -16.23 -12.63
CA LEU A 99 4.14 -17.23 -11.76
C LEU A 99 3.33 -18.54 -11.65
N GLY A 100 2.13 -18.61 -12.25
CA GLY A 100 1.27 -19.80 -12.18
C GLY A 100 0.61 -20.06 -10.82
N ILE A 101 0.74 -19.14 -9.84
CA ILE A 101 0.29 -19.33 -8.46
C ILE A 101 -1.00 -18.57 -8.12
N ALA A 102 -1.62 -17.89 -9.09
CA ALA A 102 -2.80 -17.06 -8.85
C ALA A 102 -3.95 -17.79 -8.11
N ASN A 103 -4.15 -19.08 -8.42
CA ASN A 103 -5.14 -19.90 -7.73
C ASN A 103 -4.72 -20.30 -6.31
N GLU A 104 -3.42 -20.53 -6.07
CA GLU A 104 -2.88 -20.92 -4.76
C GLU A 104 -3.05 -19.79 -3.73
N VAL A 105 -2.94 -18.53 -4.16
CA VAL A 105 -3.03 -17.35 -3.25
C VAL A 105 -4.42 -16.70 -3.21
N LYS A 106 -5.43 -17.24 -3.91
CA LYS A 106 -6.76 -16.59 -4.04
C LYS A 106 -7.41 -16.30 -2.68
N GLY A 107 -7.30 -17.23 -1.73
CA GLY A 107 -7.79 -17.06 -0.36
C GLY A 107 -7.08 -15.93 0.38
N LEU A 108 -5.74 -15.87 0.25
CA LEU A 108 -4.92 -14.83 0.84
C LEU A 108 -5.23 -13.45 0.25
N LEU A 109 -5.43 -13.34 -1.07
CA LEU A 109 -5.84 -12.11 -1.74
C LEU A 109 -7.20 -11.61 -1.26
N SER A 110 -8.16 -12.51 -1.03
CA SER A 110 -9.47 -12.15 -0.50
C SER A 110 -9.36 -11.51 0.89
N THR A 111 -8.57 -12.11 1.78
CA THR A 111 -8.33 -11.54 3.11
C THR A 111 -7.49 -10.26 3.04
N GLY A 112 -6.48 -10.21 2.17
CA GLY A 112 -5.66 -9.02 1.92
C GLY A 112 -6.50 -7.82 1.46
N LYS A 113 -7.51 -8.03 0.60
CA LYS A 113 -8.46 -6.97 0.20
C LYS A 113 -9.25 -6.41 1.40
N LYS A 114 -9.64 -7.27 2.34
CA LYS A 114 -10.36 -6.85 3.56
C LYS A 114 -9.44 -6.08 4.51
N LEU A 115 -8.20 -6.56 4.69
CA LEU A 115 -7.17 -5.87 5.45
C LEU A 115 -6.90 -4.47 4.87
N PHE A 116 -6.63 -4.37 3.56
CA PHE A 116 -6.43 -3.09 2.87
C PHE A 116 -7.62 -2.14 3.06
N SER A 117 -8.85 -2.65 2.90
CA SER A 117 -10.05 -1.83 3.07
C SER A 117 -10.21 -1.32 4.51
N CYS A 118 -9.80 -2.10 5.51
CA CYS A 118 -9.76 -1.68 6.91
C CYS A 118 -8.68 -0.63 7.15
N MET A 119 -7.45 -0.89 6.70
CA MET A 119 -6.32 0.03 6.80
C MET A 119 -6.66 1.39 6.20
N ARG A 120 -7.16 1.39 4.96
CA ARG A 120 -7.57 2.61 4.26
C ARG A 120 -8.60 3.40 5.06
N LYS A 121 -9.66 2.76 5.57
CA LYS A 121 -10.69 3.44 6.37
C LYS A 121 -10.12 4.02 7.66
N CYS A 122 -9.25 3.27 8.35
CA CYS A 122 -8.60 3.75 9.56
C CYS A 122 -7.69 4.94 9.27
N LEU A 123 -6.84 4.84 8.25
CA LEU A 123 -5.92 5.89 7.83
C LEU A 123 -6.69 7.16 7.40
N ASP A 124 -7.72 7.02 6.55
CA ASP A 124 -8.58 8.13 6.16
C ASP A 124 -9.19 8.80 7.41
N SER A 125 -9.67 8.01 8.37
CA SER A 125 -10.26 8.54 9.61
C SER A 125 -9.24 9.25 10.49
N LYS A 126 -8.04 8.70 10.64
CA LYS A 126 -6.97 9.25 11.48
C LYS A 126 -6.36 10.50 10.87
N ALA A 127 -6.22 10.54 9.55
CA ALA A 127 -5.81 11.71 8.77
C ALA A 127 -6.94 12.76 8.60
N GLY A 128 -7.92 12.77 9.53
CA GLY A 128 -9.04 13.70 9.55
C GLY A 128 -9.94 13.69 8.31
N ASN A 129 -9.97 12.63 7.51
CA ASN A 129 -10.60 12.57 6.19
C ASN A 129 -10.09 13.66 5.23
N CYS A 130 -8.77 13.92 5.24
CA CYS A 130 -8.12 15.01 4.52
C CYS A 130 -8.62 15.20 3.07
N ALA A 131 -8.62 14.15 2.25
CA ALA A 131 -9.07 14.25 0.86
C ALA A 131 -10.53 14.74 0.72
N LYS A 132 -11.40 14.35 1.67
CA LYS A 132 -12.79 14.80 1.71
C LYS A 132 -12.90 16.24 2.23
N LYS A 133 -12.11 16.61 3.24
CA LYS A 133 -12.12 17.95 3.86
C LYS A 133 -11.56 19.03 2.94
N LEU A 134 -10.46 18.75 2.24
CA LEU A 134 -9.79 19.73 1.40
C LEU A 134 -10.54 20.06 0.10
N GLY A 135 -11.37 19.13 -0.40
CA GLY A 135 -12.20 19.37 -1.60
C GLY A 135 -11.40 19.57 -2.90
N CYS A 136 -10.10 19.27 -2.88
CA CYS A 136 -9.16 19.44 -4.00
C CYS A 136 -8.51 18.11 -4.38
N GLY A 137 -7.79 18.08 -5.51
CA GLY A 137 -7.05 16.91 -6.00
C GLY A 137 -5.56 17.19 -6.22
N LEU A 138 -4.78 16.12 -6.35
CA LEU A 138 -3.38 16.21 -6.77
C LEU A 138 -3.27 15.97 -8.29
N ASP A 139 -2.33 16.65 -8.93
CA ASP A 139 -1.94 16.39 -10.31
C ASP A 139 -1.02 15.16 -10.33
N LEU A 140 -1.63 14.02 -10.62
CA LEU A 140 -0.99 12.72 -10.54
C LEU A 140 -1.20 11.97 -11.86
N PRO A 141 -0.25 11.15 -12.31
CA PRO A 141 -0.37 10.39 -13.56
C PRO A 141 -1.43 9.28 -13.43
N SER A 142 -1.67 8.48 -14.48
CA SER A 142 -2.68 7.40 -14.44
C SER A 142 -2.50 6.41 -13.27
N ASP A 143 -3.57 5.75 -12.83
CA ASP A 143 -3.49 4.81 -11.69
C ASP A 143 -2.50 3.67 -11.95
N SER A 144 -2.42 3.17 -13.19
CA SER A 144 -1.45 2.15 -13.58
C SER A 144 -0.01 2.68 -13.52
N THR A 145 0.23 3.93 -13.93
CA THR A 145 1.55 4.57 -13.75
C THR A 145 1.90 4.71 -12.28
N MET A 146 0.95 5.09 -11.42
CA MET A 146 1.21 5.20 -9.98
C MET A 146 1.56 3.86 -9.35
N VAL A 147 0.83 2.80 -9.71
CA VAL A 147 1.12 1.44 -9.23
C VAL A 147 2.50 0.98 -9.68
N LYS A 148 2.88 1.22 -10.93
CA LYS A 148 4.22 0.89 -11.45
C LYS A 148 5.33 1.66 -10.73
N ASN A 149 5.14 2.96 -10.50
CA ASN A 149 6.11 3.78 -9.78
C ASN A 149 6.25 3.34 -8.31
N ALA A 150 5.14 3.03 -7.64
CA ALA A 150 5.16 2.51 -6.28
C ALA A 150 5.88 1.16 -6.18
N LYS A 151 5.63 0.25 -7.14
CA LYS A 151 6.34 -1.01 -7.27
C LYS A 151 7.84 -0.80 -7.49
N GLN A 152 8.24 0.11 -8.38
CA GLN A 152 9.64 0.45 -8.61
C GLN A 152 10.30 0.95 -7.32
N CYS A 153 9.68 1.90 -6.63
CA CYS A 153 10.18 2.40 -5.34
C CYS A 153 10.31 1.30 -4.29
N ALA A 154 9.36 0.35 -4.26
CA ALA A 154 9.41 -0.78 -3.35
C ALA A 154 10.62 -1.69 -3.66
N VAL A 155 10.87 -2.00 -4.93
CA VAL A 155 12.04 -2.79 -5.36
C VAL A 155 13.34 -2.08 -5.02
N GLU A 156 13.46 -0.79 -5.33
CA GLU A 156 14.63 0.03 -5.01
C GLU A 156 14.86 0.11 -3.48
N SER A 157 13.81 -0.06 -2.68
CA SER A 157 13.87 -0.07 -1.22
C SER A 157 14.09 -1.46 -0.61
N GLY A 158 14.34 -2.50 -1.41
CA GLY A 158 14.61 -3.86 -0.92
C GLY A 158 13.40 -4.79 -0.84
N PHE A 159 12.25 -4.41 -1.43
CA PHE A 159 11.15 -5.34 -1.71
C PHE A 159 11.29 -5.97 -3.10
N ASP A 160 12.52 -6.36 -3.44
CA ASP A 160 12.83 -7.19 -4.59
C ASP A 160 12.47 -8.66 -4.31
N THR A 161 12.81 -9.58 -5.22
CA THR A 161 12.48 -11.00 -5.06
C THR A 161 12.96 -11.58 -3.73
N PRO A 162 14.26 -11.49 -3.35
CA PRO A 162 14.71 -11.92 -2.02
C PRO A 162 13.92 -11.30 -0.86
N GLY A 163 13.69 -9.98 -0.91
CA GLY A 163 12.96 -9.27 0.14
C GLY A 163 11.54 -9.79 0.34
N ILE A 164 10.76 -9.95 -0.75
CA ILE A 164 9.39 -10.47 -0.64
C ILE A 164 9.34 -11.93 -0.19
N GLN A 165 10.35 -12.74 -0.57
CA GLN A 165 10.45 -14.13 -0.14
C GLN A 165 10.71 -14.20 1.37
N GLN A 166 11.61 -13.36 1.88
CA GLN A 166 11.90 -13.25 3.32
C GLN A 166 10.65 -12.83 4.11
N ILE A 167 9.89 -11.85 3.61
CA ILE A 167 8.65 -11.41 4.26
C ILE A 167 7.61 -12.52 4.27
N CYS A 168 7.46 -13.23 3.16
CA CYS A 168 6.55 -14.38 3.08
C CYS A 168 6.95 -15.48 4.06
N GLN A 169 8.24 -15.79 4.16
CA GLN A 169 8.75 -16.78 5.12
C GLN A 169 8.49 -16.33 6.56
N CYS A 170 8.69 -15.05 6.88
CA CYS A 170 8.37 -14.52 8.21
C CYS A 170 6.88 -14.65 8.52
N ALA A 171 6.00 -14.32 7.56
CA ALA A 171 4.56 -14.49 7.70
C ALA A 171 4.17 -15.97 7.88
N SER A 172 4.83 -16.88 7.16
CA SER A 172 4.64 -18.33 7.30
C SER A 172 5.04 -18.80 8.70
N SER A 173 6.19 -18.36 9.21
CA SER A 173 6.67 -18.64 10.57
C SER A 173 5.79 -18.02 11.66
N ALA A 174 5.12 -16.90 11.34
CA ALA A 174 4.09 -16.31 12.18
C ALA A 174 2.75 -17.07 12.13
N GLY A 175 2.62 -18.15 11.35
CA GLY A 175 1.44 -19.02 11.33
C GLY A 175 0.44 -18.76 10.21
N VAL A 176 0.75 -17.88 9.25
CA VAL A 176 -0.10 -17.69 8.06
C VAL A 176 -0.16 -19.01 7.30
N ARG A 177 -1.36 -19.56 7.15
CA ARG A 177 -1.57 -20.88 6.56
C ARG A 177 -1.54 -20.82 5.03
N GLY A 178 -1.06 -21.91 4.42
CA GLY A 178 -1.15 -22.10 2.97
C GLY A 178 -0.16 -21.29 2.14
N ILE A 179 0.83 -20.62 2.75
CA ILE A 179 1.80 -19.80 2.01
C ILE A 179 3.23 -20.38 1.99
N ALA A 180 3.55 -21.35 2.85
CA ALA A 180 4.91 -21.89 2.96
C ALA A 180 5.48 -22.39 1.62
N GLY A 181 4.69 -23.16 0.85
CA GLY A 181 5.07 -23.64 -0.49
C GLY A 181 5.00 -22.58 -1.60
N ILE A 182 4.43 -21.42 -1.31
CA ILE A 182 4.28 -20.29 -2.24
C ILE A 182 5.47 -19.33 -2.09
N CYS A 183 5.96 -19.13 -0.87
CA CYS A 183 7.06 -18.20 -0.59
C CYS A 183 8.25 -18.34 -1.53
N PRO A 184 8.84 -19.53 -1.79
CA PRO A 184 9.97 -19.65 -2.71
C PRO A 184 9.61 -19.40 -4.19
N LYS A 185 8.32 -19.47 -4.56
CA LYS A 185 7.84 -19.22 -5.92
C LYS A 185 7.58 -17.73 -6.18
N LEU A 186 7.54 -16.89 -5.15
CA LEU A 186 7.31 -15.46 -5.30
C LEU A 186 8.50 -14.81 -6.01
N GLN A 187 8.21 -14.06 -7.07
CA GLN A 187 9.19 -13.26 -7.80
C GLN A 187 8.58 -11.92 -8.20
N ILE A 188 9.39 -10.86 -8.13
CA ILE A 188 9.03 -9.57 -8.70
C ILE A 188 9.34 -9.61 -10.21
N VAL A 189 8.29 -9.45 -11.04
CA VAL A 189 8.34 -9.52 -12.52
C VAL A 189 7.57 -8.40 -13.19
#